data_AF-A0A813I5I9-F1
#
_entry.id   AF-A0A813I5I9-F1
#
_cell.length_a   1.000
_cell.length_b   1.000
_cell.length_c   1.000
_cell.angle_alpha   90.00
_cell.angle_beta   90.00
_cell.angle_gamma   90.00
#
_symmetry.space_group_name_H-M   'P 1'
#
loop_
_entity.id
_entity.type
_entity.pdbx_description
1 polymer ?
#
loop_
_entity_poly.entity_id
_entity_poly.type
_entity_poly.pdbx_seq_one_letter_code
_entity_poly.pdbx_strand_id
1 'polypeptide(L)'
;VYGILSVQLAVTTLVGGVVMKSAESMVHSNPGLTLTLMMLSFAATISVMCVFMCCPDTMRSSPTNYILLSVFTLAESVLVGFISSSYTQESVLIVLGITTIVVLSLTLFACQTKYDFTGLAPYFFCASMVLFSFGFVLMLCSWCGLGGSPAFSTLRLVYACGG
;
A
#
# COMPACT_ATOMS: atom_id res chain seq x y z
N VAL A 1 4.98 -9.57 -15.78
CA VAL A 1 4.35 -9.50 -14.44
C VAL A 1 4.80 -8.24 -13.69
N TYR A 2 6.08 -8.06 -13.38
CA TYR A 2 6.57 -6.85 -12.67
C TYR A 2 6.20 -5.51 -13.33
N GLY A 3 6.23 -5.43 -14.68
CA GLY A 3 5.80 -4.21 -15.40
C GLY A 3 4.32 -3.89 -15.25
N ILE A 4 3.45 -4.90 -15.08
CA ILE A 4 2.02 -4.68 -14.85
C ILE A 4 1.83 -4.14 -13.42
N LEU A 5 2.53 -4.73 -12.46
CA LEU A 5 2.49 -4.30 -11.06
C LEU A 5 2.99 -2.86 -10.88
N SER A 6 4.09 -2.48 -11.55
CA SER A 6 4.61 -1.11 -11.46
C SER A 6 3.63 -0.08 -12.01
N VAL A 7 2.95 -0.40 -13.12
CA VAL A 7 1.87 0.45 -13.66
C VAL A 7 0.69 0.51 -12.69
N GLN A 8 0.28 -0.61 -12.12
CA GLN A 8 -0.82 -0.64 -11.14
C GLN A 8 -0.51 0.22 -9.92
N LEU A 9 0.69 0.09 -9.33
CA LEU A 9 1.10 0.93 -8.20
C LEU A 9 1.16 2.42 -8.56
N ALA A 10 1.63 2.77 -9.76
CA ALA A 10 1.61 4.15 -10.23
C ALA A 10 0.17 4.68 -10.39
N VAL A 11 -0.75 3.88 -10.94
CA VAL A 11 -2.17 4.24 -11.04
C VAL A 11 -2.78 4.40 -9.66
N THR A 12 -2.53 3.48 -8.73
CA THR A 12 -3.06 3.54 -7.36
C THR A 12 -2.59 4.79 -6.62
N THR A 13 -1.32 5.16 -6.75
CA THR A 13 -0.77 6.36 -6.11
C THR A 13 -1.32 7.65 -6.72
N LEU A 14 -1.45 7.72 -8.05
CA LEU A 14 -2.01 8.90 -8.73
C LEU A 14 -3.50 9.07 -8.44
N VAL A 15 -4.31 8.02 -8.65
CA VAL A 15 -5.76 8.08 -8.41
C VAL A 15 -6.04 8.24 -6.93
N GLY A 16 -5.33 7.51 -6.05
CA GLY A 16 -5.45 7.65 -4.61
C GLY A 16 -5.13 9.06 -4.12
N GLY A 17 -4.10 9.73 -4.68
CA GLY A 17 -3.78 11.11 -4.35
C GLY A 17 -4.86 12.12 -4.79
N VAL A 18 -5.49 11.90 -5.95
CA VAL A 18 -6.63 12.72 -6.43
C VAL A 18 -7.85 12.51 -5.54
N VAL A 19 -8.14 11.26 -5.19
CA VAL A 19 -9.24 10.90 -4.28
C VAL A 19 -9.00 11.50 -2.91
N MET A 20 -7.78 11.47 -2.38
CA MET A 20 -7.44 12.04 -1.07
C MET A 20 -7.80 13.53 -0.98
N LYS A 21 -7.47 14.32 -2.01
CA LYS A 21 -7.85 15.75 -2.09
C LYS A 21 -9.36 15.96 -2.25
N SER A 22 -10.01 15.10 -3.03
CA SER A 22 -11.45 15.21 -3.30
C SER A 22 -12.30 14.74 -2.12
N ALA A 23 -11.78 13.78 -1.34
CA ALA A 23 -12.46 13.16 -0.22
C ALA A 23 -12.78 14.16 0.90
N GLU A 24 -11.86 15.08 1.21
CA GLU A 24 -12.08 16.11 2.24
C GLU A 24 -13.33 16.95 1.92
N SER A 25 -13.50 17.39 0.68
CA SER A 25 -14.68 18.14 0.25
C SER A 25 -15.95 17.28 0.21
N MET A 26 -15.85 16.01 -0.18
CA MET A 26 -17.01 15.11 -0.28
C MET A 26 -17.54 14.68 1.09
N VAL A 27 -16.66 14.49 2.08
CA VAL A 27 -17.04 14.18 3.47
C VAL A 27 -17.91 15.28 4.07
N HIS A 28 -17.54 16.54 3.87
CA HIS A 28 -18.30 17.67 4.40
C HIS A 28 -19.62 17.93 3.66
N SER A 29 -19.65 17.72 2.34
CA SER A 29 -20.86 17.98 1.55
C SER A 29 -21.89 16.87 1.66
N ASN A 30 -21.49 15.59 1.64
CA ASN A 30 -22.40 14.45 1.60
C ASN A 30 -21.77 13.21 2.27
N PRO A 31 -21.84 13.08 3.61
CA PRO A 31 -21.22 11.97 4.32
C PRO A 31 -21.80 10.60 3.91
N GLY A 32 -23.08 10.55 3.53
CA GLY A 32 -23.72 9.33 3.04
C GLY A 32 -23.10 8.82 1.73
N LEU A 33 -22.79 9.72 0.80
CA LEU A 33 -22.19 9.35 -0.49
C LEU A 33 -20.78 8.79 -0.27
N THR A 34 -19.97 9.43 0.56
CA THR A 34 -18.62 8.95 0.89
C THR A 34 -18.63 7.55 1.48
N LEU A 35 -19.53 7.29 2.44
CA LEU A 35 -19.66 5.96 3.05
C LEU A 35 -20.08 4.91 2.02
N THR A 36 -21.05 5.23 1.14
CA THR A 36 -21.46 4.30 0.08
C THR A 36 -20.33 3.99 -0.89
N LEU A 37 -19.52 4.98 -1.28
CA LEU A 37 -18.37 4.78 -2.17
C LEU A 37 -17.28 3.93 -1.50
N MET A 38 -16.98 4.17 -0.22
CA MET A 38 -16.02 3.36 0.53
C MET A 38 -16.47 1.90 0.65
N MET A 39 -17.74 1.68 1.02
CA MET A 39 -18.31 0.33 1.13
C MET A 39 -18.38 -0.38 -0.22
N LEU A 40 -18.71 0.35 -1.30
CA LEU A 40 -18.74 -0.18 -2.65
C LEU A 40 -17.34 -0.60 -3.11
N SER A 41 -16.33 0.24 -2.91
CA SER A 41 -14.93 -0.09 -3.23
C SER A 41 -14.44 -1.30 -2.45
N PHE A 42 -14.79 -1.40 -1.17
CA PHE A 42 -14.46 -2.56 -0.34
C PHE A 42 -15.16 -3.85 -0.80
N ALA A 43 -16.45 -3.76 -1.14
CA ALA A 43 -17.18 -4.89 -1.71
C ALA A 43 -16.60 -5.32 -3.06
N ALA A 44 -16.20 -4.35 -3.90
CA ALA A 44 -15.58 -4.61 -5.20
C ALA A 44 -14.24 -5.34 -5.04
N THR A 45 -13.35 -4.89 -4.15
CA THR A 45 -12.06 -5.57 -3.92
C THR A 45 -12.25 -6.99 -3.40
N ILE A 46 -13.18 -7.22 -2.46
CA ILE A 46 -13.51 -8.57 -1.97
C ILE A 46 -14.08 -9.43 -3.10
N SER A 47 -15.00 -8.89 -3.91
CA SER A 47 -15.61 -9.66 -5.00
C SER A 47 -14.57 -10.16 -6.01
N VAL A 48 -13.60 -9.32 -6.38
CA VAL A 48 -12.53 -9.70 -7.31
C VAL A 48 -11.60 -10.73 -6.67
N MET A 49 -11.28 -10.59 -5.37
CA MET A 49 -10.50 -11.58 -4.63
C MET A 49 -11.22 -12.94 -4.56
N CYS A 50 -12.54 -12.95 -4.33
CA CYS A 50 -13.34 -14.17 -4.38
C CYS A 50 -13.29 -14.83 -5.75
N VAL A 51 -13.38 -14.05 -6.85
CA VAL A 51 -13.25 -14.58 -8.21
C VAL A 51 -11.88 -15.23 -8.44
N PHE A 52 -10.80 -14.62 -7.95
CA PHE A 52 -9.45 -15.19 -8.04
C PHE A 52 -9.30 -16.49 -7.24
N MET A 53 -9.97 -16.62 -6.08
CA MET A 53 -9.97 -17.85 -5.28
C MET A 53 -10.83 -18.96 -5.88
N CYS A 54 -12.03 -18.63 -6.38
CA CYS A 54 -12.97 -19.62 -6.91
C CYS A 54 -12.60 -20.11 -8.32
N CYS A 55 -12.04 -19.24 -9.15
CA CYS A 55 -11.76 -19.53 -10.55
C CYS A 55 -10.33 -19.09 -10.92
N PRO A 56 -9.28 -19.80 -10.46
CA PRO A 56 -7.89 -19.42 -10.69
C PRO A 56 -7.50 -19.42 -12.18
N ASP A 57 -8.18 -20.20 -13.01
CA ASP A 57 -7.99 -20.22 -14.47
C ASP A 57 -8.32 -18.88 -15.13
N THR A 58 -9.21 -18.09 -14.51
CA THR A 58 -9.55 -16.73 -14.97
C THR A 58 -8.34 -15.79 -14.91
N MET A 59 -7.40 -16.02 -13.98
CA MET A 59 -6.15 -15.25 -13.92
C MET A 59 -5.17 -15.60 -15.06
N ARG A 60 -5.35 -16.75 -15.71
CA ARG A 60 -4.46 -17.21 -16.80
C ARG A 60 -5.05 -16.93 -18.19
N SER A 61 -6.32 -16.54 -18.27
CA SER A 61 -7.01 -16.27 -19.52
C SER A 61 -6.94 -14.78 -19.91
N SER A 62 -6.23 -14.48 -20.99
CA SER A 62 -6.21 -13.15 -21.63
C SER A 62 -7.40 -13.03 -22.59
N PRO A 63 -8.17 -11.92 -22.58
CA PRO A 63 -7.89 -10.62 -21.95
C PRO A 63 -8.52 -10.41 -20.56
N THR A 64 -9.36 -11.33 -20.09
CA THR A 64 -10.18 -11.16 -18.88
C THR A 64 -9.36 -10.83 -17.62
N ASN A 65 -8.15 -11.39 -17.50
CA ASN A 65 -7.23 -11.09 -16.38
C ASN A 65 -6.93 -9.58 -16.26
N TYR A 66 -6.63 -8.90 -17.36
CA TYR A 66 -6.30 -7.46 -17.33
C TYR A 66 -7.48 -6.59 -16.89
N ILE A 67 -8.69 -6.98 -17.29
CA ILE A 67 -9.91 -6.26 -16.90
C ILE A 67 -10.15 -6.41 -15.40
N LEU A 68 -10.12 -7.64 -14.88
CA LEU A 68 -10.29 -7.90 -13.44
C LEU A 68 -9.23 -7.19 -12.60
N LEU A 69 -7.97 -7.25 -13.03
CA LEU A 69 -6.86 -6.54 -12.39
C LEU A 69 -7.08 -5.02 -12.41
N SER A 70 -7.52 -4.44 -13.53
CA SER A 70 -7.77 -3.00 -13.60
C SER A 70 -8.91 -2.55 -12.69
N VAL A 71 -10.00 -3.34 -12.60
CA VAL A 71 -11.12 -3.07 -11.69
C VAL A 71 -10.64 -3.16 -10.24
N PHE A 72 -9.85 -4.18 -9.91
CA PHE A 72 -9.24 -4.32 -8.58
C PHE A 72 -8.37 -3.11 -8.23
N THR A 73 -7.43 -2.72 -9.10
CA THR A 73 -6.54 -1.59 -8.88
C THR A 73 -7.30 -0.27 -8.72
N LEU A 74 -8.35 -0.04 -9.52
CA LEU A 74 -9.17 1.16 -9.40
C LEU A 74 -9.95 1.18 -8.07
N ALA A 75 -10.61 0.08 -7.71
CA ALA A 75 -11.33 -0.03 -6.44
C ALA A 75 -10.38 0.15 -5.24
N GLU A 76 -9.20 -0.45 -5.29
CA GLU A 76 -8.16 -0.28 -4.27
C GLU A 76 -7.66 1.16 -4.20
N SER A 77 -7.43 1.83 -5.34
CA SER A 77 -6.99 3.23 -5.37
C SER A 77 -7.98 4.20 -4.71
N VAL A 78 -9.28 3.96 -4.88
CA VAL A 78 -10.34 4.73 -4.23
C VAL A 78 -10.35 4.44 -2.73
N LEU A 79 -10.26 3.17 -2.34
CA LEU A 79 -10.22 2.76 -0.94
C LEU A 79 -9.01 3.38 -0.20
N VAL A 80 -7.81 3.24 -0.77
CA VAL A 80 -6.57 3.83 -0.23
C VAL A 80 -6.69 5.36 -0.18
N GLY A 81 -7.24 6.01 -1.20
CA GLY A 81 -7.43 7.46 -1.21
C GLY A 81 -8.32 7.97 -0.07
N PHE A 82 -9.44 7.28 0.23
CA PHE A 82 -10.32 7.63 1.36
C PHE A 82 -9.68 7.32 2.72
N ILE A 83 -8.91 6.25 2.83
CA ILE A 83 -8.17 5.96 4.08
C ILE A 83 -7.10 7.02 4.30
N SER A 84 -6.33 7.36 3.25
CA SER A 84 -5.29 8.38 3.30
C SER A 84 -5.82 9.77 3.61
N SER A 85 -7.07 10.12 3.27
CA SER A 85 -7.66 11.41 3.65
C SER A 85 -7.93 11.54 5.15
N SER A 86 -7.89 10.44 5.90
CA SER A 86 -7.97 10.46 7.37
C SER A 86 -6.61 10.71 8.04
N TYR A 87 -5.52 10.73 7.27
CA TYR A 87 -4.15 10.95 7.74
C TYR A 87 -3.56 12.23 7.13
N THR A 88 -2.53 12.78 7.77
CA THR A 88 -1.84 13.95 7.22
C THR A 88 -1.00 13.58 5.99
N GLN A 89 -0.91 14.50 5.03
CA GLN A 89 -0.12 14.33 3.80
C GLN A 89 1.32 13.91 4.08
N GLU A 90 1.95 14.52 5.09
CA GLU A 90 3.31 14.19 5.49
C GLU A 90 3.43 12.72 5.95
N SER A 91 2.48 12.23 6.76
CA SER A 91 2.50 10.84 7.24
C SER A 91 2.32 9.86 6.08
N VAL A 92 1.42 10.18 5.15
CA VAL A 92 1.15 9.34 3.97
C VAL A 92 2.39 9.25 3.09
N LEU A 93 3.10 10.36 2.88
CA LEU A 93 4.34 10.39 2.09
C LEU A 93 5.49 9.60 2.75
N ILE A 94 5.64 9.69 4.07
CA ILE A 94 6.64 8.91 4.81
C ILE A 94 6.38 7.41 4.66
N VAL A 95 5.12 6.98 4.88
CA VAL A 95 4.74 5.57 4.76
C VAL A 95 4.93 5.08 3.34
N LEU A 96 4.54 5.87 2.33
CA LEU A 96 4.74 5.55 0.91
C LEU A 96 6.23 5.36 0.57
N GLY A 97 7.11 6.20 1.11
CA GLY A 97 8.56 6.06 0.97
C GLY A 97 9.09 4.75 1.55
N ILE A 98 8.66 4.39 2.77
CA ILE A 98 9.01 3.13 3.43
C ILE A 98 8.54 1.94 2.59
N THR A 99 7.26 1.91 2.19
CA THR A 99 6.70 0.80 1.42
C THR A 99 7.40 0.63 0.08
N THR A 100 7.75 1.75 -0.58
CA THR A 100 8.47 1.71 -1.85
C THR A 100 9.86 1.09 -1.70
N ILE A 101 10.62 1.51 -0.69
CA ILE A 101 11.95 0.97 -0.43
C ILE A 101 11.85 -0.52 -0.08
N VAL A 102 10.94 -0.91 0.82
CA VAL A 102 10.74 -2.31 1.21
C VAL A 102 10.37 -3.19 0.00
N VAL A 103 9.39 -2.76 -0.80
CA VAL A 103 8.96 -3.51 -1.99
C VAL A 103 10.10 -3.62 -3.00
N LEU A 104 10.86 -2.56 -3.24
CA LEU A 104 12.02 -2.60 -4.13
C LEU A 104 13.12 -3.53 -3.61
N SER A 105 13.48 -3.45 -2.32
CA SER A 105 14.47 -4.32 -1.69
C SER A 105 14.07 -5.79 -1.79
N LEU A 106 12.83 -6.13 -1.46
CA LEU A 106 12.30 -7.49 -1.56
C LEU A 106 12.19 -7.95 -3.02
N THR A 107 11.84 -7.06 -3.95
CA THR A 107 11.78 -7.37 -5.39
C THR A 107 13.17 -7.69 -5.93
N LEU A 108 14.18 -6.86 -5.60
CA LEU A 108 15.57 -7.13 -5.99
C LEU A 108 16.09 -8.42 -5.37
N PHE A 109 15.75 -8.69 -4.11
CA PHE A 109 16.08 -9.95 -3.45
C PHE A 109 15.43 -11.14 -4.14
N ALA A 110 14.14 -11.05 -4.48
CA ALA A 110 13.41 -12.09 -5.21
C ALA A 110 13.96 -12.31 -6.63
N CYS A 111 14.49 -11.27 -7.29
CA CYS A 111 15.13 -11.39 -8.60
C CYS A 111 16.53 -12.02 -8.55
N GLN A 112 17.30 -11.76 -7.49
CA GLN A 112 18.66 -12.31 -7.33
C GLN A 112 18.67 -13.73 -6.74
N THR A 113 17.69 -14.05 -5.92
CA THR A 113 17.66 -15.29 -5.14
C THR A 113 16.96 -16.40 -5.92
N LYS A 114 17.72 -17.37 -6.43
CA LYS A 114 17.21 -18.68 -6.92
C LYS A 114 16.95 -19.69 -5.79
N TYR A 115 17.03 -19.24 -4.54
CA TYR A 115 17.02 -20.09 -3.35
C TYR A 115 15.59 -20.51 -3.02
N ASP A 116 15.35 -21.81 -2.89
CA ASP A 116 14.08 -22.34 -2.40
C ASP A 116 13.81 -21.82 -0.99
N PHE A 117 12.57 -21.42 -0.69
CA PHE A 117 12.12 -21.03 0.66
C PHE A 117 12.05 -22.23 1.64
N THR A 118 13.02 -23.15 1.57
CA THR A 118 13.15 -24.32 2.43
C THR A 118 13.93 -23.96 3.70
N GLY A 119 13.31 -23.18 4.59
CA GLY A 119 13.84 -22.92 5.93
C GLY A 119 13.35 -21.63 6.57
N LEU A 120 13.71 -21.42 7.84
CA LEU A 120 13.37 -20.22 8.62
C LEU A 120 14.28 -19.01 8.31
N ALA A 121 15.47 -19.27 7.75
CA ALA A 121 16.47 -18.25 7.41
C ALA A 121 15.99 -17.15 6.44
N PRO A 122 15.33 -17.43 5.30
CA PRO A 122 14.84 -16.39 4.40
C PRO A 122 13.77 -15.51 5.05
N TYR A 123 12.96 -16.03 5.98
CA TYR A 123 11.97 -15.25 6.72
C TYR A 123 12.63 -14.24 7.65
N PHE A 124 13.63 -14.66 8.43
CA PHE A 124 14.40 -13.74 9.27
C PHE A 124 15.16 -12.70 8.45
N PHE A 125 15.68 -13.07 7.27
CA PHE A 125 16.35 -12.15 6.37
C PHE A 125 15.38 -11.11 5.76
N CYS A 126 14.18 -11.52 5.35
CA CYS A 126 13.15 -10.58 4.90
C CYS A 126 12.73 -9.64 6.03
N ALA A 127 12.54 -10.17 7.25
CA ALA A 127 12.21 -9.36 8.41
C ALA A 127 13.30 -8.33 8.75
N SER A 128 14.58 -8.71 8.69
CA SER A 128 15.69 -7.78 8.93
C SER A 128 15.81 -6.72 7.85
N MET A 129 15.55 -7.05 6.57
CA MET A 129 15.46 -6.07 5.50
C MET A 129 14.36 -5.04 5.76
N VAL A 130 13.17 -5.47 6.14
CA VAL A 130 12.05 -4.56 6.47
C VAL A 130 12.42 -3.63 7.62
N LEU A 131 13.00 -4.17 8.71
CA LEU A 131 13.45 -3.37 9.86
C LEU A 131 14.53 -2.36 9.47
N PHE A 132 15.49 -2.75 8.64
CA PHE A 132 16.55 -1.87 8.17
C PHE A 132 16.00 -0.74 7.29
N SER A 133 15.12 -1.06 6.34
CA SER A 133 14.45 -0.06 5.50
C SER A 133 13.64 0.93 6.32
N PHE A 134 12.89 0.45 7.31
CA PHE A 134 12.13 1.29 8.22
C PHE A 134 13.04 2.25 9.01
N GLY A 135 14.11 1.73 9.63
CA GLY A 135 15.09 2.55 10.35
C GLY A 135 15.81 3.57 9.46
N PHE A 136 16.16 3.18 8.24
CA PHE A 136 16.84 4.04 7.27
C PHE A 136 15.98 5.24 6.85
N VAL A 137 14.71 5.01 6.52
CA VAL A 137 13.79 6.10 6.13
C VAL A 137 13.52 7.06 7.28
N LEU A 138 13.39 6.54 8.51
CA LEU A 138 13.21 7.37 9.70
C LEU A 138 14.44 8.23 9.98
N MET A 139 15.65 7.68 9.81
CA MET A 139 16.89 8.44 9.91
C MET A 139 16.90 9.60 8.89
N LEU A 140 16.55 9.32 7.63
CA LEU A 140 16.48 10.34 6.58
C LEU A 140 15.40 11.39 6.86
N CYS A 141 14.22 10.98 7.32
CA CYS A 141 13.13 11.89 7.66
C CYS A 141 13.48 12.78 8.87
N SER A 142 14.18 12.23 9.87
CA SER A 142 14.70 13.00 11.00
C SER A 142 15.75 14.01 10.56
N TRP A 143 16.63 13.64 9.62
CA TRP A 143 17.65 14.54 9.10
C TRP A 143 17.08 15.65 8.21
N CYS A 144 16.00 15.36 7.49
CA CYS A 144 15.25 16.33 6.67
C CYS A 144 14.37 17.28 7.50
N GLY A 145 14.33 17.13 8.84
CA GLY A 145 13.58 18.03 9.72
C GLY A 145 12.10 17.68 9.89
N LEU A 146 11.62 16.53 9.38
CA LEU A 146 10.25 16.04 9.58
C LEU A 146 10.03 15.38 10.97
N GLY A 147 10.91 15.64 11.94
CA GLY A 147 10.89 15.03 13.28
C GLY A 147 9.67 15.42 14.13
N GLY A 148 8.88 16.42 13.71
CA GLY A 148 7.62 16.82 14.35
C GLY A 148 6.36 16.18 13.76
N SER A 149 6.49 15.36 12.70
CA SER A 149 5.35 14.72 12.04
C SER A 149 4.63 13.75 12.99
N PRO A 150 3.29 13.62 12.94
CA PRO A 150 2.54 12.73 13.84
C PRO A 150 2.98 11.26 13.76
N ALA A 151 3.60 10.84 12.66
CA ALA A 151 4.26 9.54 12.51
C ALA A 151 5.39 9.30 13.53
N PHE A 152 6.15 10.33 13.92
CA PHE A 152 7.17 10.22 14.98
C PHE A 152 6.55 10.19 16.37
N SER A 153 5.37 10.80 16.56
CA SER A 153 4.64 10.80 17.84
C SER A 153 4.08 9.42 18.17
N THR A 154 3.50 8.73 17.19
CA THR A 154 3.08 7.32 17.35
C THR A 154 4.27 6.41 17.57
N LEU A 155 5.41 6.67 16.92
CA LEU A 155 6.63 5.88 17.11
C LEU A 155 7.23 6.05 18.51
N ARG A 156 7.19 7.26 19.08
CA ARG A 156 7.54 7.52 20.48
C ARG A 156 6.62 6.80 21.45
N LEU A 157 5.32 6.71 21.16
CA LEU A 157 4.37 5.92 21.95
C LEU A 157 4.68 4.43 21.89
N VAL A 158 4.94 3.88 20.70
CA VAL A 158 5.33 2.47 20.55
C VAL A 158 6.64 2.18 21.28
N TYR A 159 7.62 3.08 21.19
CA TYR A 159 8.86 2.96 21.94
C TYR A 159 8.65 3.04 23.47
N ALA A 160 7.73 3.90 23.93
CA ALA A 160 7.37 3.99 25.34
C ALA A 160 6.55 2.80 25.86
N CYS A 161 5.77 2.13 25.00
CA CYS A 161 5.02 0.91 25.34
C CYS A 161 5.87 -0.37 25.24
N GLY A 162 6.92 -0.36 24.41
CA GLY A 162 7.86 -1.47 24.22
C GLY A 162 9.09 -1.42 25.11
N GLY A 163 9.20 -0.40 25.98
CA GLY A 163 10.27 -0.21 26.98
C GLY A 163 9.88 -0.73 28.35
#